data_AF-A0A3C2BVV3-F1
#
_entry.id   AF-A0A3C2BVV3-F1
#
_cell.length_a   1.000
_cell.length_b   1.000
_cell.length_c   1.000
_cell.angle_alpha   90.00
_cell.angle_beta   90.00
_cell.angle_gamma   90.00
#
_symmetry.space_group_name_H-M   'P 1'
#
loop_
_entity.id
_entity.type
_entity.pdbx_description
1 polymer ?
#
loop_
_entity_poly.entity_id
_entity_poly.type
_entity_poly.pdbx_seq_one_letter_code
_entity_poly.pdbx_strand_id
1 'polypeptide(L)' 'MPTNVVTQLEVKSHNTPDEKRRPDKTEVDIVKVGDYTIGRMTFSPGWRWSDSIKPVVQTESCQNNHVG' A
#
# COMPACT_ATOMS: atom_id res chain seq x y z
N MET A 1 -10.13 18.05 -11.99
CA MET A 1 -9.34 16.81 -11.91
C MET A 1 -9.06 16.38 -13.35
N PRO A 2 -7.82 15.99 -13.71
CA PRO A 2 -7.57 15.45 -15.04
C PRO A 2 -8.40 14.18 -15.25
N THR A 3 -8.96 14.02 -16.45
CA THR A 3 -9.65 12.78 -16.84
C THR A 3 -8.64 11.65 -16.85
N ASN A 4 -8.90 10.58 -16.10
CA ASN A 4 -8.09 9.37 -16.20
C ASN A 4 -8.42 8.66 -17.51
N VAL A 5 -7.45 8.65 -18.43
CA VAL A 5 -7.56 7.97 -19.73
C VAL A 5 -6.70 6.70 -19.66
N VAL A 6 -7.34 5.55 -19.85
CA VAL A 6 -6.64 4.27 -19.96
C VAL A 6 -6.08 4.17 -21.38
N THR A 7 -4.77 4.32 -21.53
CA THR A 7 -4.08 4.20 -22.83
C THR A 7 -3.65 2.75 -23.12
N GLN A 8 -3.49 1.94 -22.07
CA GLN A 8 -3.06 0.56 -22.16
C GLN A 8 -3.76 -0.29 -21.09
N LEU A 9 -4.15 -1.52 -21.46
CA LEU A 9 -4.61 -2.52 -20.50
C LEU A 9 -3.41 -3.29 -19.97
N GLU A 10 -3.19 -3.21 -18.67
CA GLU A 10 -2.10 -3.89 -17.97
C GLU A 10 -2.66 -4.76 -16.84
N VAL A 11 -2.01 -5.90 -16.61
CA VAL A 11 -2.37 -6.83 -15.53
C VAL A 11 -1.11 -7.20 -14.76
N LYS A 12 -1.17 -7.08 -13.43
CA LYS A 12 -0.12 -7.53 -12.52
C LYS A 12 -0.69 -8.39 -11.40
N SER A 13 0.12 -9.34 -10.93
CA SER A 13 -0.25 -10.24 -9.84
C SER A 13 0.45 -9.83 -8.55
N HIS A 14 -0.31 -9.73 -7.47
CA HIS A 14 0.24 -9.55 -6.12
C HIS A 14 0.96 -10.80 -5.60
N ASN A 15 0.90 -11.94 -6.30
CA ASN A 15 1.70 -13.13 -5.94
C ASN A 15 3.19 -12.95 -6.31
N THR A 16 3.46 -12.08 -7.28
CA THR A 16 4.80 -11.65 -7.70
C THR A 16 4.86 -10.12 -7.70
N PRO A 17 4.79 -9.49 -6.52
CA PRO A 17 4.67 -8.05 -6.41
C PRO A 17 5.97 -7.35 -6.80
N ASP A 18 5.87 -6.11 -7.26
CA ASP A 18 7.03 -5.27 -7.59
C ASP A 18 7.79 -4.86 -6.31
N GLU A 19 7.07 -4.68 -5.20
CA GLU A 19 7.65 -4.34 -3.90
C GLU A 19 6.92 -5.06 -2.77
N LYS A 20 7.68 -5.51 -1.76
CA LYS A 20 7.17 -6.12 -0.54
C LYS A 20 7.60 -5.29 0.67
N ARG A 21 6.64 -4.80 1.45
CA ARG A 21 6.91 -4.20 2.77
C ARG A 21 6.37 -5.13 3.85
N ARG A 22 7.15 -5.36 4.89
CA ARG A 22 6.82 -6.26 6.01
C ARG A 22 7.09 -5.62 7.38
N PRO A 23 6.42 -4.50 7.77
CA PRO A 23 6.42 -4.03 9.15
C PRO A 23 5.81 -5.05 10.12
N ASP A 24 5.95 -4.80 11.43
CA ASP A 24 5.33 -5.66 12.44
C ASP A 24 3.83 -5.85 12.18
N LYS A 25 3.34 -7.09 12.27
CA LYS A 25 1.93 -7.49 12.03
C LYS A 25 1.34 -7.01 10.70
N THR A 26 2.18 -6.67 9.72
CA THR A 26 1.76 -6.04 8.47
C THR A 26 2.42 -6.70 7.28
N GLU A 27 1.63 -7.08 6.29
CA GLU A 27 2.14 -7.43 4.98
C GLU A 27 1.58 -6.49 3.92
N VAL A 28 2.45 -5.86 3.14
CA VAL A 28 2.05 -5.02 2.00
C VAL A 28 2.73 -5.52 0.75
N ASP A 29 1.94 -5.99 -0.21
CA ASP A 29 2.37 -6.34 -1.56
C ASP A 29 1.97 -5.22 -2.51
N ILE A 30 2.92 -4.63 -3.21
CA ILE A 30 2.69 -3.47 -4.08
C ILE A 30 2.94 -3.87 -5.53
N VAL A 31 2.02 -3.47 -6.40
CA VAL A 31 2.17 -3.52 -7.86
C VAL A 31 1.94 -2.13 -8.45
N LYS A 32 2.73 -1.80 -9.46
CA LYS A 32 2.58 -0.57 -10.26
C LYS A 32 1.96 -0.92 -11.60
N VAL A 33 0.79 -0.37 -11.89
CA VAL A 33 0.01 -0.62 -13.12
C VAL A 33 -0.19 0.72 -13.81
N GLY A 34 0.50 0.95 -14.92
CA GLY A 34 0.64 2.29 -15.51
C GLY A 34 1.09 3.33 -14.46
N ASP A 35 0.33 4.42 -14.35
CA ASP A 35 0.60 5.52 -13.40
C ASP A 35 0.06 5.26 -11.98
N TYR A 36 -0.55 4.09 -11.73
CA TYR A 36 -1.18 3.78 -10.45
C TYR A 36 -0.33 2.83 -9.62
N THR A 37 -0.31 3.08 -8.31
CA THR A 37 0.25 2.16 -7.33
C THR A 37 -0.90 1.47 -6.60
N ILE A 38 -0.94 0.15 -6.68
CA ILE A 38 -1.95 -0.68 -6.00
C ILE A 38 -1.24 -1.50 -4.94
N GLY A 39 -1.70 -1.39 -3.69
CA GLY A 39 -1.18 -2.14 -2.56
C GLY A 39 -2.21 -3.10 -1.99
N ARG A 40 -1.87 -4.39 -1.88
CA ARG A 40 -2.62 -5.36 -1.09
C ARG A 40 -2.02 -5.41 0.31
N MET A 41 -2.82 -5.05 1.31
CA MET A 41 -2.42 -5.01 2.72
C MET A 41 -3.10 -6.12 3.50
N THR A 42 -2.34 -6.85 4.31
CA THR A 42 -2.82 -7.83 5.28
C THR A 42 -2.36 -7.41 6.67
N PHE A 43 -3.29 -7.34 7.61
CA PHE A 43 -3.00 -6.95 8.99
C PHE A 43 -3.32 -8.11 9.93
N SER A 44 -2.36 -8.47 10.78
CA SER A 44 -2.55 -9.53 11.78
C SER A 44 -3.40 -9.03 12.96
N PRO A 45 -4.03 -9.93 13.74
CA PRO A 45 -4.74 -9.55 14.96
C PRO A 45 -3.88 -8.73 15.92
N GLY A 46 -4.46 -7.70 16.53
CA GLY A 46 -3.74 -6.79 17.41
C GLY A 46 -2.81 -5.80 16.67
N TRP A 47 -3.02 -5.61 15.37
CA TRP A 47 -2.38 -4.54 14.60
C TRP A 47 -2.88 -3.17 15.04
N ARG A 48 -1.95 -2.22 15.17
CA ARG A 48 -2.24 -0.81 15.44
C ARG A 48 -1.19 0.04 14.75
N TRP A 49 -1.61 1.09 14.04
CA TRP A 49 -0.69 1.95 13.29
C TRP A 49 0.47 2.51 14.16
N SER A 50 0.16 2.96 15.39
CA SER A 50 1.17 3.53 16.31
C SER A 50 2.23 2.52 16.76
N ASP A 51 1.93 1.23 16.71
CA ASP A 51 2.81 0.20 17.24
C ASP A 51 3.52 -0.51 16.09
N SER A 52 2.79 -0.76 15.00
CA SER A 52 3.23 -1.54 13.86
C SER A 52 3.88 -0.71 12.75
N ILE A 53 3.44 0.54 12.53
CA ILE A 53 3.87 1.37 11.38
C ILE A 53 4.69 2.59 11.83
N LYS A 54 4.27 3.29 12.88
CA LYS A 54 4.97 4.47 13.41
C LYS A 54 6.49 4.26 13.60
N PRO A 55 6.98 3.11 14.13
CA PRO A 55 8.42 2.89 14.26
C PRO A 55 9.17 2.85 12.93
N VAL A 56 8.49 2.45 11.85
CA VAL A 56 9.07 2.32 10.50
C VAL A 56 9.07 3.67 9.78
N VAL A 57 7.97 4.42 9.86
CA VAL A 57 7.80 5.68 9.10
C VAL A 57 8.19 6.93 9.88
N GLN A 58 8.43 6.81 11.18
CA GLN A 58 8.91 7.89 12.06
C GLN A 58 8.07 9.18 12.00
N THR A 59 6.75 9.03 11.85
CA THR A 59 5.80 10.14 11.86
C THR A 59 4.79 9.97 12.99
N GLU A 60 4.11 11.04 13.39
CA GLU A 60 3.11 10.99 14.46
C GLU A 60 1.77 10.36 14.00
N SER A 61 1.46 10.43 12.70
CA SER A 61 0.26 9.85 12.09
C SER A 61 0.52 9.40 10.66
N CYS A 62 -0.39 8.59 10.10
CA CYS A 62 -0.37 8.27 8.68
C CYS A 62 -0.49 9.56 7.87
N GLN A 63 0.38 9.74 6.87
CA GLN A 63 0.39 10.91 5.99
C GLN A 63 -0.40 10.69 4.70
N ASN A 64 -1.01 9.51 4.54
CA ASN A 64 -1.87 9.23 3.39
C ASN A 64 -3.27 9.78 3.64
N ASN A 65 -3.92 10.26 2.58
CA ASN A 65 -5.31 10.68 2.64
C ASN A 65 -6.20 9.45 2.89
N HIS A 66 -6.87 9.44 4.04
CA HIS A 66 -7.90 8.46 4.34
C HIS A 66 -9.26 9.06 3.97
N VAL A 67 -10.02 8.36 3.14
CA VAL A 67 -11.43 8.69 2.88
C VAL A 67 -12.25 7.85 3.84
N GLY A 68 -12.99 8.51 4.72
CA GLY A 68 -13.91 7.89 5.69
C GLY A 68 -15.26 7.57 5.08
#